data_AF-A0A949N5S7-F1
#
_entry.id   AF-A0A949N5S7-F1
#
_cell.length_a   1.000
_cell.length_b   1.000
_cell.length_c   1.000
_cell.angle_alpha   90.00
_cell.angle_beta   90.00
_cell.angle_gamma   90.00
#
_symmetry.space_group_name_H-M   'P 1'
#
loop_
_entity.id
_entity.type
_entity.pdbx_description
1 polymer ?
#
loop_
_entity_poly.entity_id
_entity_poly.type
_entity_poly.pdbx_seq_one_letter_code
_entity_poly.pdbx_strand_id
1 'polypeptide(L)'
;MHVCITADIERFSDAITKFECMYTINDARCIQILLDMFCDHDISSTLFLLGKAIVEEPAIFDMTRENGFELASHGYTHIDFRTLSSKELGEELEKSTRLFPVKGFRAPYYGFQPWMVQHLQHHFLYDSSKVSGRNKRLYYHTIHMLSDSLMEIPVSSMPFIPLPLTSTGIRWLPFTILKKIMNILIKKPQPLILNIHPWEYIAIPQEVPVPFYVKKNTGRAFYATMQRLLTYLKNLDVEFNTMGEIYETQRL
;
A
#
# COMPACT_ATOMS: atom_id res chain seq x y z
N MET A 1 15.21 -4.02 -13.35
CA MET A 1 14.75 -4.33 -11.99
C MET A 1 13.43 -3.62 -11.78
N HIS A 2 12.39 -4.32 -11.33
CA HIS A 2 11.06 -3.74 -11.16
C HIS A 2 10.89 -3.13 -9.76
N VAL A 3 10.33 -1.92 -9.73
CA VAL A 3 9.96 -1.20 -8.52
C VAL A 3 8.48 -0.86 -8.61
N CYS A 4 7.72 -1.15 -7.57
CA CYS A 4 6.34 -0.69 -7.45
C CYS A 4 6.20 0.17 -6.20
N ILE A 5 5.79 1.41 -6.39
CA ILE A 5 5.25 2.23 -5.29
C ILE A 5 3.76 1.94 -5.26
N THR A 6 3.25 1.52 -4.10
CA THR A 6 1.83 1.29 -3.88
C THR A 6 1.30 2.27 -2.85
N ALA A 7 0.04 2.67 -3.00
CA ALA A 7 -0.62 3.52 -2.02
C ALA A 7 -1.95 2.92 -1.57
N ASP A 8 -2.18 2.86 -0.27
CA ASP A 8 -3.49 2.49 0.27
C ASP A 8 -4.31 3.78 0.40
N ILE A 9 -5.32 3.92 -0.46
CA ILE A 9 -6.21 5.10 -0.54
C ILE A 9 -7.28 4.96 0.54
N GLU A 10 -6.86 5.20 1.78
CA GLU A 10 -7.69 5.30 2.97
C GLU A 10 -7.78 6.76 3.44
N ARG A 11 -8.87 7.11 4.13
CA ARG A 11 -8.95 8.38 4.84
C ARG A 11 -8.09 8.30 6.09
N PHE A 12 -7.58 9.44 6.54
CA PHE A 12 -6.82 9.49 7.78
C PHE A 12 -7.64 8.94 8.96
N SER A 13 -8.94 9.25 9.02
CA SER A 13 -9.84 8.75 10.07
C SER A 13 -9.89 7.22 10.11
N ASP A 14 -9.90 6.56 8.96
CA ASP A 14 -9.92 5.10 8.88
C ASP A 14 -8.61 4.50 9.45
N ALA A 15 -7.47 5.15 9.22
CA ALA A 15 -6.15 4.74 9.69
C ALA A 15 -5.97 4.82 11.22
N ILE A 16 -6.65 5.78 11.85
CA ILE A 16 -6.49 6.11 13.28
C ILE A 16 -7.66 5.66 14.16
N THR A 17 -8.71 5.10 13.58
CA THR A 17 -9.90 4.61 14.31
C THR A 17 -9.53 3.62 15.42
N LYS A 18 -8.50 2.78 15.21
CA LYS A 18 -7.96 1.85 16.22
C LYS A 18 -7.39 2.51 17.49
N PHE A 19 -7.19 3.82 17.47
CA PHE A 19 -6.75 4.62 18.62
C PHE A 19 -7.92 5.38 19.26
N GLU A 20 -9.17 5.05 18.91
CA GLU A 20 -10.37 5.73 19.38
C GLU A 20 -10.35 7.24 19.09
N CYS A 21 -9.67 7.62 18.00
CA CYS A 21 -9.50 9.01 17.60
C CYS A 21 -10.32 9.32 16.34
N MET A 22 -11.17 10.34 16.41
CA MET A 22 -11.98 10.83 15.30
C MET A 22 -11.45 12.19 14.81
N TYR A 23 -10.22 12.19 14.30
CA TYR A 23 -9.63 13.37 13.66
C TYR A 23 -9.67 13.21 12.15
N THR A 24 -10.11 14.25 11.45
CA THR A 24 -10.17 14.27 9.98
C THR A 24 -9.20 15.29 9.42
N ILE A 25 -8.78 15.05 8.18
CA ILE A 25 -8.00 15.99 7.37
C ILE A 25 -8.70 16.18 6.03
N ASN A 26 -8.14 17.01 5.16
CA ASN A 26 -8.62 17.08 3.78
C ASN A 26 -8.03 15.92 2.96
N ASP A 27 -8.68 14.76 3.02
CA ASP A 27 -8.22 13.53 2.36
C ASP A 27 -8.11 13.69 0.84
N ALA A 28 -9.06 14.39 0.20
CA ALA A 28 -9.00 14.71 -1.22
C ALA A 28 -7.71 15.48 -1.60
N ARG A 29 -7.31 16.47 -0.78
CA ARG A 29 -6.05 17.19 -0.97
C ARG A 29 -4.83 16.29 -0.80
N CYS A 30 -4.84 15.39 0.19
CA CYS A 30 -3.79 14.41 0.40
C CYS A 30 -3.60 13.50 -0.83
N ILE A 31 -4.70 13.01 -1.37
CA ILE A 31 -4.72 12.16 -2.56
C ILE A 31 -4.20 12.93 -3.76
N GLN A 32 -4.67 14.16 -3.99
CA GLN A 32 -4.19 15.00 -5.09
C GLN A 32 -2.66 15.20 -5.03
N ILE A 33 -2.10 15.53 -3.85
CA ILE A 33 -0.65 15.70 -3.69
C ILE A 33 0.13 14.42 -4.06
N LEU A 34 -0.40 13.26 -3.69
CA LEU A 34 0.21 11.96 -4.03
C LEU A 34 0.16 11.70 -5.54
N LEU A 35 -0.99 11.90 -6.17
CA LEU A 35 -1.18 11.69 -7.60
C LEU A 35 -0.30 12.64 -8.41
N ASP A 36 -0.30 13.93 -8.08
CA ASP A 36 0.56 14.95 -8.70
C ASP A 36 2.03 14.53 -8.61
N MET A 37 2.50 14.08 -7.44
CA MET A 37 3.87 13.63 -7.27
C MET A 37 4.21 12.44 -8.17
N PHE A 38 3.29 11.48 -8.33
CA PHE A 38 3.52 10.31 -9.17
C PHE A 38 3.52 10.68 -10.66
N CYS A 39 2.61 11.54 -11.10
CA CYS A 39 2.55 12.08 -12.46
C CYS A 39 3.80 12.90 -12.79
N ASP A 40 4.22 13.81 -11.90
CA ASP A 40 5.43 14.63 -12.08
C ASP A 40 6.70 13.80 -12.24
N HIS A 41 6.73 12.62 -11.62
CA HIS A 41 7.85 11.68 -11.71
C HIS A 41 7.64 10.60 -12.77
N ASP A 42 6.53 10.60 -13.52
CA ASP A 42 6.22 9.61 -14.55
C ASP A 42 6.43 8.17 -14.03
N ILE A 43 5.80 7.84 -12.89
CA ILE A 43 5.89 6.50 -12.30
C ILE A 43 4.56 5.77 -12.42
N SER A 44 4.63 4.50 -12.83
CA SER A 44 3.53 3.55 -12.67
C SER A 44 3.37 3.17 -11.20
N SER A 45 2.12 3.07 -10.74
CA SER A 45 1.78 2.78 -9.35
C SER A 45 0.46 2.01 -9.25
N THR A 46 0.28 1.30 -8.14
CA THR A 46 -0.97 0.63 -7.79
C THR A 46 -1.60 1.28 -6.57
N LEU A 47 -2.86 1.69 -6.72
CA LEU A 47 -3.65 2.33 -5.69
C LEU A 47 -4.68 1.33 -5.15
N PHE A 48 -4.58 0.98 -3.87
CA PHE A 48 -5.53 0.09 -3.20
C PHE A 48 -6.66 0.92 -2.60
N LEU A 49 -7.87 0.82 -3.17
CA LEU A 49 -9.00 1.67 -2.79
C LEU A 49 -10.01 0.94 -1.89
N LEU A 50 -10.56 1.69 -0.95
CA LEU A 50 -11.72 1.27 -0.16
C LEU A 50 -13.00 1.50 -0.95
N GLY A 51 -13.82 0.46 -1.07
CA GLY A 51 -15.12 0.57 -1.74
C GLY A 51 -16.03 1.63 -1.12
N LYS A 52 -16.04 1.76 0.22
CA LYS A 52 -16.82 2.79 0.93
C LYS A 52 -16.34 4.20 0.58
N ALA A 53 -15.03 4.43 0.46
CA ALA A 53 -14.48 5.73 0.09
C ALA A 53 -14.90 6.11 -1.34
N ILE A 54 -14.94 5.15 -2.28
CA ILE A 54 -15.41 5.39 -3.65
C ILE A 54 -16.89 5.82 -3.68
N VAL A 55 -17.74 5.20 -2.85
CA VAL A 55 -19.17 5.53 -2.78
C VAL A 55 -19.41 6.89 -2.13
N GLU A 56 -18.68 7.19 -1.05
CA GLU A 56 -18.86 8.44 -0.29
C GLU A 56 -18.23 9.65 -0.99
N GLU A 57 -17.12 9.44 -1.72
CA GLU A 57 -16.37 10.49 -2.40
C GLU A 57 -15.98 10.08 -3.85
N PRO A 58 -16.94 10.03 -4.80
CA PRO A 58 -16.69 9.56 -6.17
C PRO A 58 -15.57 10.31 -6.90
N ALA A 59 -15.34 11.58 -6.55
CA ALA A 59 -14.25 12.37 -7.11
C ALA A 59 -12.86 11.73 -6.88
N ILE A 60 -12.65 11.02 -5.76
CA ILE A 60 -11.41 10.27 -5.51
C ILE A 60 -11.21 9.17 -6.56
N PHE A 61 -12.28 8.46 -6.90
CA PHE A 61 -12.25 7.41 -7.90
C PHE A 61 -11.98 7.98 -9.30
N ASP A 62 -12.61 9.09 -9.66
CA ASP A 62 -12.39 9.73 -10.96
C ASP A 62 -10.94 10.21 -11.10
N MET A 63 -10.40 10.92 -10.10
CA MET A 63 -9.00 11.38 -10.09
C MET A 63 -8.00 10.22 -10.25
N THR A 64 -8.24 9.09 -9.58
CA THR A 64 -7.32 7.94 -9.63
C THR A 64 -7.40 7.19 -10.96
N ARG A 65 -8.59 7.07 -11.54
CA ARG A 65 -8.80 6.39 -12.83
C ARG A 65 -8.25 7.18 -14.02
N GLU A 66 -8.35 8.51 -14.00
CA GLU A 66 -7.96 9.36 -15.13
C GLU A 66 -6.45 9.42 -15.38
N ASN A 67 -5.64 9.12 -14.36
CA ASN A 67 -4.18 9.23 -14.42
C ASN A 67 -3.45 7.91 -14.76
N GLY A 68 -4.19 6.87 -15.16
CA GLY A 68 -3.60 5.62 -15.67
C GLY A 68 -2.96 4.71 -14.61
N PHE A 69 -3.17 4.98 -13.32
CA PHE A 69 -2.73 4.10 -12.24
C PHE A 69 -3.51 2.78 -12.22
N GLU A 70 -2.88 1.70 -11.78
CA GLU A 70 -3.61 0.47 -11.49
C GLU A 70 -4.47 0.68 -10.24
N LEU A 71 -5.74 0.26 -10.32
CA LEU A 71 -6.63 0.22 -9.17
C LEU A 71 -6.72 -1.22 -8.63
N ALA A 72 -6.60 -1.37 -7.32
CA ALA A 72 -6.74 -2.62 -6.59
C ALA A 72 -7.70 -2.47 -5.40
N SER A 73 -8.19 -3.58 -4.86
CA SER A 73 -9.14 -3.55 -3.74
C SER A 73 -8.43 -3.50 -2.40
N HIS A 74 -8.88 -2.60 -1.51
CA HIS A 74 -8.50 -2.58 -0.10
C HIS A 74 -9.65 -3.06 0.81
N GLY A 75 -10.61 -3.84 0.26
CA GLY A 75 -11.87 -4.16 0.91
C GLY A 75 -12.92 -3.06 0.73
N TYR A 76 -13.96 -3.08 1.57
CA TYR A 76 -15.06 -2.11 1.47
C TYR A 76 -15.01 -1.06 2.60
N THR A 77 -14.94 -1.47 3.87
CA THR A 77 -15.13 -0.64 5.07
C THR A 77 -13.87 -0.40 5.92
N HIS A 78 -12.71 -0.87 5.49
CA HIS A 78 -11.44 -0.77 6.24
C HIS A 78 -11.45 -1.50 7.61
N ILE A 79 -12.27 -2.53 7.75
CA ILE A 79 -12.31 -3.38 8.94
C ILE A 79 -11.11 -4.35 8.97
N ASP A 80 -10.62 -4.68 10.18
CA ASP A 80 -9.61 -5.72 10.33
C ASP A 80 -10.19 -7.11 10.01
N PHE A 81 -9.80 -7.69 8.89
CA PHE A 81 -10.38 -8.95 8.42
C PHE A 81 -10.17 -10.12 9.38
N ARG A 82 -9.21 -10.02 10.30
CA ARG A 82 -8.98 -11.04 11.34
C ARG A 82 -10.12 -11.14 12.35
N THR A 83 -10.97 -10.12 12.43
CA THR A 83 -12.14 -10.11 13.32
C THR A 83 -13.42 -10.58 12.62
N LEU A 84 -13.37 -10.82 11.31
CA LEU A 84 -14.53 -11.23 10.52
C LEU A 84 -14.72 -12.75 10.52
N SER A 85 -15.97 -13.18 10.51
CA SER A 85 -16.34 -14.52 10.12
C SER A 85 -16.15 -14.74 8.62
N SER A 86 -16.13 -16.00 8.20
CA SER A 86 -16.07 -16.39 6.78
C SER A 86 -17.20 -15.77 5.94
N LYS A 87 -18.39 -15.62 6.51
CA LYS A 87 -19.54 -15.03 5.82
C LYS A 87 -19.35 -13.52 5.64
N GLU A 88 -18.97 -12.83 6.72
CA GLU A 88 -18.74 -11.39 6.70
C GLU A 88 -17.60 -11.01 5.75
N LEU A 89 -16.52 -11.80 5.70
CA LEU A 89 -15.46 -11.60 4.72
C LEU A 89 -15.98 -11.71 3.28
N GLY A 90 -16.77 -12.74 2.96
CA GLY A 90 -17.38 -12.88 1.64
C GLY A 90 -18.23 -11.68 1.25
N GLU A 91 -19.08 -11.19 2.16
CA GLU A 91 -19.90 -9.99 1.94
C GLU A 91 -19.07 -8.73 1.72
N GLU A 92 -17.97 -8.58 2.47
CA GLU A 92 -17.05 -7.45 2.37
C GLU A 92 -16.33 -7.41 1.01
N LEU A 93 -15.85 -8.56 0.55
CA LEU A 93 -15.17 -8.70 -0.75
C LEU A 93 -16.15 -8.54 -1.92
N GLU A 94 -17.35 -9.10 -1.80
CA GLU A 94 -18.38 -8.98 -2.83
C GLU A 94 -18.83 -7.54 -3.01
N LYS A 95 -19.04 -6.79 -1.90
CA LYS A 95 -19.36 -5.36 -1.98
C LYS A 95 -18.25 -4.55 -2.66
N SER A 96 -16.99 -4.83 -2.32
CA SER A 96 -15.85 -4.12 -2.92
C SER A 96 -15.74 -4.40 -4.43
N THR A 97 -15.77 -5.67 -4.81
CA THR A 97 -15.55 -6.10 -6.21
C THR A 97 -16.71 -5.80 -7.15
N ARG A 98 -17.93 -5.63 -6.63
CA ARG A 98 -19.09 -5.15 -7.41
C ARG A 98 -18.97 -3.70 -7.87
N LEU A 99 -18.20 -2.87 -7.16
CA LEU A 99 -18.04 -1.46 -7.50
C LEU A 99 -17.10 -1.26 -8.70
N PHE A 100 -15.99 -2.01 -8.74
CA PHE A 100 -15.02 -1.94 -9.82
C PHE A 100 -14.25 -3.27 -9.89
N PRO A 101 -14.11 -3.87 -11.09
CA PRO A 101 -13.34 -5.10 -11.25
C PRO A 101 -11.86 -4.79 -11.11
N VAL A 102 -11.14 -5.57 -10.30
CA VAL A 102 -9.71 -5.41 -10.06
C VAL A 102 -8.99 -6.75 -10.01
N LYS A 103 -7.71 -6.74 -10.38
CA LYS A 103 -6.85 -7.92 -10.31
C LYS A 103 -6.28 -8.15 -8.91
N GLY A 104 -6.09 -7.07 -8.16
CA GLY A 104 -5.33 -7.09 -6.91
C GLY A 104 -6.13 -6.83 -5.65
N PHE A 105 -5.62 -7.34 -4.54
CA PHE A 105 -6.15 -7.08 -3.21
C PHE A 105 -5.06 -6.85 -2.16
N ARG A 106 -5.37 -6.04 -1.16
CA ARG A 106 -4.58 -5.92 0.07
C ARG A 106 -5.55 -5.78 1.25
N ALA A 107 -5.35 -6.59 2.29
CA ALA A 107 -6.17 -6.55 3.49
C ALA A 107 -5.88 -5.29 4.32
N PRO A 108 -6.92 -4.61 4.85
CA PRO A 108 -6.76 -3.58 5.86
C PRO A 108 -5.87 -4.05 6.99
N TYR A 109 -5.00 -3.16 7.47
CA TYR A 109 -4.02 -3.49 8.50
C TYR A 109 -3.17 -4.73 8.19
N TYR A 110 -2.96 -5.11 6.92
CA TYR A 110 -2.28 -6.36 6.57
C TYR A 110 -2.87 -7.58 7.29
N GLY A 111 -4.18 -7.55 7.57
CA GLY A 111 -4.92 -8.50 8.41
C GLY A 111 -5.19 -9.85 7.76
N PHE A 112 -4.23 -10.40 7.03
CA PHE A 112 -4.38 -11.67 6.30
C PHE A 112 -4.30 -12.89 7.23
N GLN A 113 -5.11 -13.90 6.95
CA GLN A 113 -5.03 -15.25 7.54
C GLN A 113 -5.16 -16.32 6.45
N PRO A 114 -4.50 -17.50 6.58
CA PRO A 114 -4.49 -18.52 5.52
C PRO A 114 -5.87 -18.98 5.05
N TRP A 115 -6.87 -19.05 5.93
CA TRP A 115 -8.23 -19.46 5.56
C TRP A 115 -8.90 -18.45 4.60
N MET A 116 -8.45 -17.19 4.56
CA MET A 116 -9.01 -16.16 3.68
C MET A 116 -8.71 -16.43 2.21
N VAL A 117 -7.66 -17.20 1.90
CA VAL A 117 -7.30 -17.58 0.52
C VAL A 117 -8.48 -18.18 -0.23
N GLN A 118 -9.30 -18.99 0.46
CA GLN A 118 -10.46 -19.62 -0.16
C GLN A 118 -11.50 -18.62 -0.67
N HIS A 119 -11.53 -17.41 -0.11
CA HIS A 119 -12.40 -16.32 -0.57
C HIS A 119 -11.68 -15.45 -1.60
N LEU A 120 -10.46 -15.01 -1.28
CA LEU A 120 -9.69 -14.08 -2.11
C LEU A 120 -9.46 -14.60 -3.53
N GLN A 121 -9.20 -15.90 -3.68
CA GLN A 121 -8.91 -16.53 -4.98
C GLN A 121 -10.09 -16.49 -5.98
N HIS A 122 -11.32 -16.23 -5.50
CA HIS A 122 -12.50 -16.09 -6.35
C HIS A 122 -12.68 -14.68 -6.91
N HIS A 123 -11.98 -13.70 -6.35
CA HIS A 123 -12.14 -12.29 -6.69
C HIS A 123 -10.88 -11.65 -7.28
N PHE A 124 -9.69 -12.19 -6.95
CA PHE A 124 -8.42 -11.55 -7.26
C PHE A 124 -7.40 -12.55 -7.82
N LEU A 125 -6.48 -12.03 -8.62
CA LEU A 125 -5.33 -12.75 -9.16
C LEU A 125 -4.10 -12.66 -8.24
N TYR A 126 -3.99 -11.56 -7.49
CA TYR A 126 -2.92 -11.40 -6.51
C TYR A 126 -3.38 -10.74 -5.20
N ASP A 127 -2.70 -11.10 -4.11
CA ASP A 127 -2.78 -10.50 -2.79
C ASP A 127 -1.44 -9.82 -2.44
N SER A 128 -1.49 -8.67 -1.76
CA SER A 128 -0.31 -7.93 -1.27
C SER A 128 -0.42 -7.62 0.22
N SER A 129 -0.87 -8.61 1.00
CA SER A 129 -1.16 -8.44 2.43
C SER A 129 -0.04 -8.93 3.33
N LYS A 130 0.92 -9.74 2.86
CA LYS A 130 2.02 -10.19 3.72
C LYS A 130 3.11 -9.13 3.84
N VAL A 131 3.51 -8.90 5.10
CA VAL A 131 4.59 -8.00 5.50
C VAL A 131 5.49 -8.69 6.53
N SER A 132 6.82 -8.53 6.40
CA SER A 132 7.75 -9.12 7.38
C SER A 132 7.61 -8.47 8.75
N GLY A 133 7.96 -9.18 9.82
CA GLY A 133 7.90 -8.69 11.20
C GLY A 133 6.55 -8.85 11.90
N ARG A 134 5.43 -8.84 11.16
CA ARG A 134 4.12 -9.19 11.73
C ARG A 134 3.93 -10.71 11.82
N ASN A 135 4.43 -11.44 10.82
CA ASN A 135 4.68 -12.86 10.94
C ASN A 135 6.12 -13.07 11.43
N LYS A 136 6.29 -13.42 12.71
CA LYS A 136 7.59 -13.61 13.40
C LYS A 136 8.54 -14.64 12.76
N ARG A 137 8.14 -15.29 11.67
CA ARG A 137 8.84 -16.43 11.05
C ARG A 137 9.65 -16.07 9.80
N LEU A 138 9.48 -14.88 9.19
CA LEU A 138 10.14 -14.55 7.93
C LEU A 138 10.74 -13.13 7.93
N TYR A 139 12.04 -13.05 7.64
CA TYR A 139 12.79 -11.80 7.43
C TYR A 139 12.57 -11.22 6.02
N TYR A 140 12.16 -12.07 5.08
CA TYR A 140 11.84 -11.73 3.69
C TYR A 140 10.67 -12.58 3.24
N HIS A 141 9.63 -11.95 2.68
CA HIS A 141 8.64 -12.65 1.89
C HIS A 141 9.05 -12.57 0.42
N THR A 142 9.07 -13.72 -0.26
CA THR A 142 9.21 -13.81 -1.71
C THR A 142 7.84 -13.89 -2.35
N ILE A 143 7.75 -13.54 -3.63
CA ILE A 143 6.57 -13.83 -4.43
C ILE A 143 6.36 -15.35 -4.47
N HIS A 144 5.13 -15.80 -4.25
CA HIS A 144 4.75 -17.22 -4.28
C HIS A 144 3.23 -17.38 -4.46
N MET A 145 2.79 -18.54 -4.92
CA MET A 145 1.36 -18.85 -5.00
C MET A 145 0.79 -19.18 -3.61
N LEU A 146 -0.39 -18.60 -3.30
CA LEU A 146 -1.23 -18.93 -2.14
C LEU A 146 -2.20 -20.08 -2.44
N SER A 147 -2.64 -20.18 -3.69
CA SER A 147 -3.44 -21.25 -4.27
C SER A 147 -3.12 -21.40 -5.76
N ASP A 148 -3.82 -22.25 -6.50
CA ASP A 148 -3.61 -22.40 -7.94
C ASP A 148 -3.92 -21.13 -8.76
N SER A 149 -4.70 -20.19 -8.21
CA SER A 149 -5.15 -18.98 -8.91
C SER A 149 -4.82 -17.66 -8.20
N LEU A 150 -4.26 -17.70 -6.98
CA LEU A 150 -3.94 -16.48 -6.21
C LEU A 150 -2.45 -16.40 -5.90
N MET A 151 -1.78 -15.34 -6.37
CA MET A 151 -0.37 -15.06 -6.11
C MET A 151 -0.21 -14.09 -4.93
N GLU A 152 0.72 -14.35 -4.02
CA GLU A 152 1.19 -13.36 -3.07
C GLU A 152 2.31 -12.51 -3.69
N ILE A 153 2.14 -11.19 -3.67
CA ILE A 153 3.17 -10.19 -3.98
C ILE A 153 3.38 -9.33 -2.72
N PRO A 154 4.31 -9.71 -1.83
CA PRO A 154 4.42 -9.13 -0.50
C PRO A 154 5.09 -7.75 -0.53
N VAL A 155 4.79 -6.91 0.48
CA VAL A 155 5.53 -5.65 0.66
C VAL A 155 6.99 -5.97 1.01
N SER A 156 7.93 -5.29 0.35
CA SER A 156 9.35 -5.49 0.60
C SER A 156 9.73 -5.17 2.04
N SER A 157 10.81 -5.78 2.52
CA SER A 157 11.27 -5.65 3.90
C SER A 157 12.75 -5.30 3.97
N MET A 158 13.16 -4.72 5.10
CA MET A 158 14.54 -4.30 5.28
C MET A 158 15.49 -5.51 5.34
N PRO A 159 16.70 -5.43 4.74
CA PRO A 159 17.58 -6.60 4.59
C PRO A 159 18.05 -7.29 5.88
N PHE A 160 18.09 -6.56 7.00
CA PHE A 160 18.73 -7.03 8.25
C PHE A 160 17.82 -6.98 9.48
N ILE A 161 16.65 -6.34 9.34
CA ILE A 161 15.65 -6.28 10.39
C ILE A 161 14.31 -6.62 9.75
N PRO A 162 13.45 -7.42 10.40
CA PRO A 162 12.18 -7.84 9.83
C PRO A 162 11.16 -6.69 9.95
N LEU A 163 11.50 -5.51 9.45
CA LEU A 163 10.59 -4.37 9.36
C LEU A 163 10.19 -4.19 7.91
N PRO A 164 8.88 -4.08 7.63
CA PRO A 164 8.42 -3.89 6.27
C PRO A 164 8.73 -2.46 5.82
N LEU A 165 9.02 -2.30 4.53
CA LEU A 165 9.18 -1.00 3.86
C LEU A 165 7.83 -0.38 3.55
N THR A 166 7.07 -0.26 4.63
CA THR A 166 5.90 0.60 4.71
C THR A 166 6.35 2.02 4.95
N SER A 167 5.38 2.89 4.80
CA SER A 167 5.49 4.32 5.01
C SER A 167 6.11 4.73 6.35
N THR A 168 5.86 3.97 7.42
CA THR A 168 6.47 4.21 8.72
C THR A 168 8.00 4.12 8.64
N GLY A 169 8.53 3.11 7.95
CA GLY A 169 9.97 2.96 7.72
C GLY A 169 10.54 4.09 6.87
N ILE A 170 9.84 4.47 5.80
CA ILE A 170 10.24 5.56 4.88
C ILE A 170 10.27 6.91 5.60
N ARG A 171 9.24 7.22 6.41
CA ARG A 171 9.17 8.46 7.19
C ARG A 171 10.24 8.55 8.27
N TRP A 172 10.59 7.42 8.89
CA TRP A 172 11.44 7.43 10.09
C TRP A 172 12.93 7.36 9.79
N LEU A 173 13.33 6.66 8.73
CA LEU A 173 14.73 6.46 8.44
C LEU A 173 15.36 7.72 7.84
N PRO A 174 16.56 8.14 8.31
CA PRO A 174 17.37 9.11 7.60
C PRO A 174 17.56 8.68 6.13
N PHE A 175 17.47 9.64 5.21
CA PHE A 175 17.54 9.35 3.77
C PHE A 175 18.82 8.61 3.36
N THR A 176 19.94 8.82 4.06
CA THR A 176 21.19 8.09 3.83
C THR A 176 21.06 6.59 4.12
N ILE A 177 20.30 6.22 5.13
CA ILE A 177 20.00 4.83 5.47
C ILE A 177 19.01 4.25 4.47
N LEU A 178 17.94 4.98 4.15
CA LEU A 178 16.96 4.58 3.14
C LEU A 178 17.66 4.28 1.80
N LYS A 179 18.54 5.17 1.34
CA LYS A 179 19.36 4.99 0.12
C LYS A 179 20.20 3.71 0.16
N LYS A 180 20.85 3.40 1.28
CA LYS A 180 21.62 2.15 1.44
C LYS A 180 20.71 0.92 1.35
N ILE A 181 19.53 0.97 1.97
CA ILE A 181 18.55 -0.12 1.90
C ILE A 181 18.08 -0.32 0.45
N MET A 182 17.70 0.76 -0.26
CA MET A 182 17.30 0.68 -1.67
C MET A 182 18.40 0.02 -2.51
N ASN A 183 19.67 0.44 -2.36
CA ASN A 183 20.81 -0.16 -3.09
C ASN A 183 21.02 -1.65 -2.85
N ILE A 184 20.65 -2.15 -1.68
CA ILE A 184 20.71 -3.59 -1.38
C ILE A 184 19.54 -4.30 -2.06
N LEU A 185 18.34 -3.73 -1.97
CA LEU A 185 17.12 -4.34 -2.48
C LEU A 185 17.02 -4.35 -4.00
N ILE A 186 17.43 -3.26 -4.66
CA ILE A 186 17.41 -3.18 -6.14
C ILE A 186 18.33 -4.20 -6.81
N LYS A 187 19.28 -4.80 -6.06
CA LYS A 187 20.18 -5.86 -6.53
C LYS A 187 19.65 -7.27 -6.27
N LYS A 188 18.48 -7.40 -5.63
CA LYS A 188 17.82 -8.69 -5.40
C LYS A 188 17.02 -9.07 -6.65
N PRO A 189 16.75 -10.37 -6.87
CA PRO A 189 15.92 -10.81 -7.99
C PRO A 189 14.42 -10.48 -7.83
N GLN A 190 13.98 -10.18 -6.60
CA GLN A 190 12.58 -9.91 -6.28
C GLN A 190 12.28 -8.41 -6.44
N PRO A 191 11.14 -8.02 -7.02
CA PRO A 191 10.80 -6.61 -7.20
C PRO A 191 10.75 -5.86 -5.87
N LEU A 192 11.06 -4.56 -5.91
CA LEU A 192 10.97 -3.69 -4.75
C LEU A 192 9.56 -3.13 -4.64
N ILE A 193 8.81 -3.55 -3.62
CA ILE A 193 7.44 -3.13 -3.35
C ILE A 193 7.41 -2.22 -2.13
N LEU A 194 7.07 -0.95 -2.33
CA LEU A 194 6.91 0.05 -1.27
C LEU A 194 5.42 0.34 -1.05
N ASN A 195 5.02 0.58 0.19
CA ASN A 195 3.65 0.97 0.53
C ASN A 195 3.65 2.33 1.26
N ILE A 196 2.78 3.24 0.82
CA ILE A 196 2.54 4.56 1.42
C ILE A 196 1.04 4.87 1.55
N HIS A 197 0.71 5.98 2.22
CA HIS A 197 -0.66 6.47 2.33
C HIS A 197 -0.75 7.96 1.97
N PRO A 198 -1.86 8.44 1.37
CA PRO A 198 -2.04 9.85 1.04
C PRO A 198 -1.95 10.80 2.25
N TRP A 199 -2.49 10.38 3.40
CA TRP A 199 -2.56 11.23 4.60
C TRP A 199 -1.19 11.66 5.15
N GLU A 200 -0.12 10.99 4.72
CA GLU A 200 1.24 11.27 5.16
C GLU A 200 1.82 12.56 4.57
N TYR A 201 1.22 13.07 3.49
CA TYR A 201 1.63 14.30 2.82
C TYR A 201 1.11 15.58 3.48
N ILE A 202 0.28 15.48 4.53
CA ILE A 202 -0.16 16.60 5.35
C ILE A 202 0.43 16.51 6.75
N ALA A 203 0.75 17.67 7.34
CA ALA A 203 1.25 17.75 8.71
C ALA A 203 0.12 17.45 9.69
N ILE A 204 0.30 16.42 10.53
CA ILE A 204 -0.64 16.09 11.59
C ILE A 204 -0.26 16.86 12.87
N PRO A 205 -1.17 17.67 13.47
CA PRO A 205 -0.89 18.42 14.68
C PRO A 205 -0.49 17.53 15.86
N GLN A 206 0.34 18.04 16.78
CA GLN A 206 0.83 17.26 17.91
C GLN A 206 -0.26 16.96 18.94
N GLU A 207 -1.30 17.77 18.97
CA GLU A 207 -2.45 17.69 19.86
C GLU A 207 -3.38 16.51 19.49
N VAL A 208 -3.30 16.00 18.26
CA VAL A 208 -4.08 14.83 17.84
C VAL A 208 -3.67 13.62 18.69
N PRO A 209 -4.60 12.96 19.39
CA PRO A 209 -4.32 11.94 20.40
C PRO A 209 -4.01 10.56 19.77
N VAL A 210 -3.07 10.54 18.83
CA VAL A 210 -2.52 9.33 18.23
C VAL A 210 -1.05 9.19 18.60
N PRO A 211 -0.50 7.96 18.63
CA PRO A 211 0.91 7.75 18.95
C PRO A 211 1.85 8.62 18.10
N PHE A 212 2.94 9.09 18.71
CA PHE A 212 3.91 9.97 18.05
C PHE A 212 4.40 9.42 16.69
N TYR A 213 4.51 8.09 16.55
CA TYR A 213 4.95 7.46 15.31
C TYR A 213 4.01 7.62 14.12
N VAL A 214 2.72 7.83 14.37
CA VAL A 214 1.75 8.14 13.32
C VAL A 214 2.05 9.52 12.73
N LYS A 215 2.42 10.49 13.58
CA LYS A 215 2.60 11.91 13.23
C LYS A 215 4.00 12.26 12.75
N LYS A 216 5.02 11.53 13.22
CA LYS A 216 6.43 11.86 12.95
C LYS A 216 6.72 11.94 11.46
N ASN A 217 7.38 13.03 11.06
CA ASN A 217 7.84 13.31 9.69
C ASN A 217 6.72 13.26 8.63
N THR A 218 5.47 13.53 9.00
CA THR A 218 4.37 13.78 8.06
C THR A 218 4.49 15.18 7.42
N GLY A 219 3.68 15.46 6.40
CA GLY A 219 3.66 16.76 5.74
C GLY A 219 4.86 17.00 4.82
N ARG A 220 5.43 18.20 4.89
CA ARG A 220 6.57 18.62 4.04
C ARG A 220 7.79 17.70 4.16
N ALA A 221 8.04 17.14 5.34
CA ALA A 221 9.16 16.24 5.57
C ALA A 221 8.99 14.93 4.78
N PHE A 222 7.77 14.37 4.74
CA PHE A 222 7.47 13.20 3.94
C PHE A 222 7.53 13.49 2.45
N TYR A 223 6.90 14.59 2.01
CA TYR A 223 6.94 15.04 0.63
C TYR A 223 8.39 15.15 0.11
N ALA A 224 9.27 15.83 0.85
CA ALA A 224 10.68 15.97 0.48
C ALA A 224 11.42 14.63 0.48
N THR A 225 11.07 13.71 1.37
CA THR A 225 11.68 12.37 1.41
C THR A 225 11.27 11.55 0.19
N MET A 226 9.99 11.57 -0.18
CA MET A 226 9.46 10.88 -1.35
C MET A 226 10.02 11.45 -2.64
N GLN A 227 10.04 12.77 -2.81
CA GLN A 227 10.65 13.41 -3.99
C GLN A 227 12.11 12.99 -4.18
N ARG A 228 12.91 13.00 -3.09
CA ARG A 228 14.30 12.54 -3.13
C ARG A 228 14.42 11.06 -3.45
N LEU A 229 13.51 10.23 -2.92
CA LEU A 229 13.51 8.78 -3.14
C LEU A 229 13.17 8.46 -4.60
N LEU A 230 12.11 9.04 -5.15
CA LEU A 230 11.69 8.82 -6.54
C LEU A 230 12.78 9.28 -7.52
N THR A 231 13.31 10.50 -7.33
CA THR A 231 14.45 10.99 -8.13
C THR A 231 15.65 10.04 -8.04
N TYR A 232 15.95 9.55 -6.85
CA TYR A 232 17.06 8.63 -6.65
C TYR A 232 16.85 7.29 -7.37
N LEU A 233 15.65 6.71 -7.27
CA LEU A 233 15.31 5.44 -7.91
C LEU A 233 15.34 5.58 -9.44
N LYS A 234 14.83 6.67 -10.02
CA LYS A 234 14.93 6.93 -11.48
C LYS A 234 16.39 6.96 -11.97
N ASN A 235 17.31 7.47 -11.16
CA ASN A 235 18.74 7.49 -11.49
C ASN A 235 19.44 6.12 -11.39
N LEU A 236 18.75 5.09 -10.89
CA LEU A 236 19.27 3.72 -10.77
C LEU A 236 18.84 2.79 -11.92
N ASP A 237 18.25 3.33 -12.99
CA ASP A 237 17.78 2.57 -14.17
C ASP A 237 16.83 1.42 -13.78
N VAL A 238 15.93 1.72 -12.85
CA VAL A 238 14.85 0.82 -12.45
C VAL A 238 13.61 1.08 -13.31
N GLU A 239 12.80 0.05 -13.48
CA GLU A 239 11.52 0.16 -14.15
C GLU A 239 10.43 0.30 -13.09
N PHE A 240 9.62 1.35 -13.20
CA PHE A 240 8.45 1.51 -12.35
C PHE A 240 7.29 0.75 -12.97
N ASN A 241 6.74 -0.21 -12.22
CA ASN A 241 5.64 -1.04 -12.68
C ASN A 241 4.50 -1.06 -11.68
N THR A 242 3.31 -1.35 -12.19
CA THR A 242 2.15 -1.68 -11.36
C THR A 242 2.30 -3.10 -10.78
N MET A 243 1.58 -3.40 -9.71
CA MET A 243 1.50 -4.73 -9.12
C MET A 243 0.94 -5.76 -10.12
N GLY A 244 -0.01 -5.36 -10.95
CA GLY A 244 -0.55 -6.17 -12.03
C GLY A 244 0.48 -6.49 -13.11
N GLU A 245 1.31 -5.54 -13.51
CA GLU A 245 2.45 -5.80 -14.42
C GLU A 245 3.46 -6.76 -13.78
N ILE A 246 3.79 -6.54 -12.50
CA ILE A 246 4.65 -7.46 -11.75
C ILE A 246 4.04 -8.87 -11.74
N TYR A 247 2.76 -9.01 -11.45
CA TYR A 247 2.06 -10.30 -11.51
C TYR A 247 2.26 -11.00 -12.87
N GLU A 248 2.07 -10.29 -13.99
CA GLU A 248 2.25 -10.88 -15.32
C GLU A 248 3.71 -11.32 -15.58
N THR A 249 4.71 -10.54 -15.12
CA THR A 249 6.12 -10.92 -15.26
C THR A 249 6.51 -12.17 -14.46
N GLN A 250 5.85 -12.42 -13.33
CA GLN A 250 6.13 -13.57 -12.46
C GLN A 250 5.34 -14.82 -12.84
N ARG A 251 4.34 -14.68 -13.73
CA ARG A 251 3.53 -15.78 -14.26
C ARG A 251 4.24 -16.57 -15.37
N LEU A 252 5.24 -15.94 -16.01
CA LEU A 252 6.04 -16.50 -17.11
C LEU A 252 7.22 -17.34 -16.59
#